data_AF-A0A183TM94-F1
#
_entry.id   AF-A0A183TM94-F1
#
_cell.length_a   1.000
_cell.length_b   1.000
_cell.length_c   1.000
_cell.angle_alpha   90.00
_cell.angle_beta   90.00
_cell.angle_gamma   90.00
#
_symmetry.space_group_name_H-M   'P 1'
#
loop_
_entity.id
_entity.type
_entity.pdbx_description
1 polymer ?
#
loop_
_entity_poly.entity_id
_entity_poly.type
_entity_poly.pdbx_seq_one_letter_code
_entity_poly.pdbx_strand_id
1 'polypeptide(L)'
;MTEFDDSLTAMDWLLKPASDIFSEVSLQYNAFNGAAYSDNEGEHESQRISECERSINEKPPFSYAELIKEAIESSENQKMTLNEIYEWICAKFPYYRKISNGWKNSIRHNLSLNRSFRKVARSKDEPGRGSFWRVANDKLHPITVSQVFCSLYFM
;
A
#
# COMPACT_ATOMS: atom_id res chain seq x y z
N MET A 1 29.57 28.21 16.02
CA MET A 1 30.40 27.05 16.42
C MET A 1 29.42 26.00 16.93
N THR A 2 28.99 25.11 16.02
CA THR A 2 29.45 23.70 15.97
C THR A 2 29.08 23.03 17.30
N GLU A 3 28.14 22.10 17.33
CA GLU A 3 28.40 20.76 16.82
C GLU A 3 27.21 20.09 16.11
N PHE A 4 27.57 19.51 14.98
CA PHE A 4 26.87 18.47 14.27
C PHE A 4 27.68 17.19 14.51
N ASP A 5 26.97 16.07 14.51
CA ASP A 5 27.41 14.67 14.54
C ASP A 5 27.68 14.02 15.90
N ASP A 6 26.82 13.06 16.25
CA ASP A 6 27.28 11.68 16.23
C ASP A 6 26.12 10.72 15.94
N SER A 7 26.12 10.26 14.70
CA SER A 7 25.57 9.01 14.21
C SER A 7 25.24 7.95 15.27
N LEU A 8 23.95 7.63 15.42
CA LEU A 8 23.55 6.29 15.83
C LEU A 8 23.18 5.50 14.57
N THR A 9 24.24 4.96 13.98
CA THR A 9 24.36 3.59 13.42
C THR A 9 23.03 2.83 13.36
N ALA A 10 22.43 2.67 12.19
CA ALA A 10 22.75 1.58 11.26
C ALA A 10 22.92 0.23 11.99
N MET A 11 21.97 -0.69 11.73
CA MET A 11 22.00 -2.12 12.10
C MET A 11 21.40 -2.57 13.45
N ASP A 12 20.53 -1.82 14.11
CA ASP A 12 19.82 -2.33 15.32
C ASP A 12 18.62 -3.26 14.99
N TRP A 13 18.33 -3.48 13.71
CA TRP A 13 17.25 -4.35 13.24
C TRP A 13 17.69 -5.78 12.90
N LEU A 14 19.00 -6.08 12.95
CA LEU A 14 19.56 -7.36 12.49
C LEU A 14 19.96 -8.34 13.58
N LEU A 15 19.77 -8.01 14.86
CA LEU A 15 19.83 -8.97 15.96
C LEU A 15 18.63 -8.76 16.90
N LYS A 16 17.50 -9.41 16.61
CA LYS A 16 16.60 -9.85 17.67
C LYS A 16 16.60 -11.38 17.71
N PRO A 17 16.95 -12.01 18.86
CA PRO A 17 16.90 -13.46 18.98
C PRO A 17 15.48 -13.96 18.74
N ALA A 18 15.34 -14.96 17.87
CA ALA A 18 14.06 -15.46 17.36
C ALA A 18 13.16 -16.17 18.42
N SER A 19 13.50 -16.11 19.71
CA SER A 19 12.76 -16.79 20.77
C SER A 19 11.59 -15.97 21.35
N ASP A 20 11.62 -14.63 21.25
CA ASP A 20 10.66 -13.81 22.01
C ASP A 20 9.44 -13.35 21.18
N ILE A 21 9.47 -13.53 19.86
CA ILE A 21 8.37 -13.17 18.97
C ILE A 21 7.19 -14.14 19.10
N PHE A 22 7.42 -15.39 19.49
CA PHE A 22 6.35 -16.41 19.53
C PHE A 22 5.48 -16.35 20.79
N SER A 23 5.95 -15.71 21.86
CA SER A 23 5.20 -15.58 23.12
C SER A 23 4.19 -14.43 23.09
N GLU A 24 4.54 -13.31 22.45
CA GLU A 24 3.70 -12.10 22.45
C GLU A 24 2.48 -12.24 21.52
N VAL A 25 2.60 -13.03 20.44
CA VAL A 25 1.49 -13.33 19.52
C VAL A 25 0.44 -14.26 20.15
N SER A 26 0.84 -15.14 21.09
CA SER A 26 -0.07 -16.10 21.72
C SER A 26 -0.96 -15.48 22.80
N LEU A 27 -0.49 -14.46 23.52
CA LEU A 27 -1.30 -13.79 24.55
C LEU A 27 -2.40 -12.91 23.98
N GLN A 28 -2.19 -12.34 22.79
CA GLN A 28 -3.19 -11.50 22.14
C GLN A 28 -4.28 -12.32 21.42
N TYR A 29 -3.97 -13.54 20.98
CA TYR A 29 -4.93 -14.46 20.37
C TYR A 29 -5.94 -15.04 21.38
N ASN A 30 -5.56 -15.19 22.65
CA ASN A 30 -6.42 -15.74 23.70
C ASN A 30 -7.37 -14.71 24.33
N ALA A 31 -7.13 -13.41 24.15
CA ALA A 31 -7.98 -12.36 24.72
C ALA A 31 -9.30 -12.15 23.95
N PHE A 32 -9.42 -12.65 22.72
CA PHE A 32 -10.61 -12.49 21.89
C PHE A 32 -11.64 -13.62 22.04
N ASN A 33 -11.23 -14.80 22.54
CA ASN A 33 -12.08 -15.99 22.61
C ASN A 33 -12.80 -16.18 23.97
N GLY A 34 -12.74 -15.17 24.84
CA GLY A 34 -13.36 -15.20 26.17
C GLY A 34 -14.67 -14.43 26.24
N ALA A 35 -15.72 -14.90 25.58
CA ALA A 35 -17.09 -14.46 25.88
C ALA A 35 -18.08 -15.61 25.64
N ALA A 36 -18.30 -16.41 26.68
CA ALA A 36 -19.47 -17.26 26.76
C ALA A 36 -20.70 -16.36 26.98
N TYR A 37 -21.64 -16.34 26.03
CA TYR A 37 -23.00 -15.92 26.27
C TYR A 37 -23.96 -16.83 25.51
N SER A 38 -24.93 -17.34 26.25
CA SER A 38 -25.88 -18.38 25.85
C SER A 38 -27.11 -17.78 25.14
N ASP A 39 -27.66 -18.60 24.25
CA ASP A 39 -29.07 -18.77 23.91
C ASP A 39 -29.79 -17.88 22.86
N ASN A 40 -30.12 -18.60 21.77
CA ASN A 40 -31.45 -18.85 21.18
C ASN A 40 -31.87 -18.22 19.84
N GLU A 41 -32.08 -19.14 18.89
CA GLU A 41 -33.14 -19.25 17.87
C GLU A 41 -33.15 -18.26 16.68
N GLY A 42 -32.79 -18.80 15.51
CA GLY A 42 -32.88 -18.13 14.20
C GLY A 42 -32.12 -18.88 13.10
N GLU A 43 -32.51 -20.11 12.81
CA GLU A 43 -31.87 -20.96 11.81
C GLU A 43 -32.15 -20.49 10.36
N HIS A 44 -31.12 -20.64 9.50
CA HIS A 44 -31.15 -20.79 8.04
C HIS A 44 -30.74 -19.66 7.05
N GLU A 45 -29.90 -18.66 7.40
CA GLU A 45 -29.27 -17.76 6.38
C GLU A 45 -27.75 -17.46 6.60
N SER A 46 -27.09 -18.08 7.59
CA SER A 46 -25.73 -17.62 8.03
C SER A 46 -24.52 -18.33 7.41
N GLN A 47 -24.69 -19.35 6.56
CA GLN A 47 -23.54 -20.15 6.07
C GLN A 47 -22.88 -19.62 4.79
N ARG A 48 -23.48 -18.69 4.04
CA ARG A 48 -22.86 -18.15 2.81
C ARG A 48 -22.05 -16.86 3.02
N ILE A 49 -22.22 -16.18 4.15
CA ILE A 49 -21.58 -14.88 4.41
C ILE A 49 -20.11 -15.07 4.84
N SER A 50 -19.77 -16.20 5.47
CA SER A 50 -18.45 -16.45 6.09
C SER A 50 -17.30 -16.77 5.12
N GLU A 51 -17.59 -17.31 3.92
CA GLU A 51 -16.55 -17.62 2.91
C GLU A 51 -16.26 -16.39 2.04
N CYS A 52 -17.29 -15.62 1.68
CA CYS A 52 -17.18 -14.41 0.86
C CYS A 52 -16.44 -13.30 1.61
N GLU A 53 -16.78 -13.04 2.87
CA GLU A 53 -16.11 -12.01 3.69
C GLU A 53 -14.64 -12.32 3.95
N ARG A 54 -14.27 -13.60 4.09
CA ARG A 54 -12.85 -13.98 4.21
C ARG A 54 -12.08 -13.68 2.92
N SER A 55 -12.61 -14.05 1.76
CA SER A 55 -11.95 -13.79 0.47
C SER A 55 -11.74 -12.30 0.16
N ILE A 56 -12.65 -11.41 0.59
CA ILE A 56 -12.52 -9.95 0.40
C ILE A 56 -11.37 -9.36 1.24
N ASN A 57 -11.01 -10.04 2.32
CA ASN A 57 -9.93 -9.65 3.22
C ASN A 57 -8.58 -10.29 2.87
N GLU A 58 -8.50 -11.07 1.80
CA GLU A 58 -7.25 -11.66 1.33
C GLU A 58 -6.52 -10.73 0.36
N LYS A 59 -5.20 -10.92 0.24
CA LYS A 59 -4.39 -10.15 -0.71
C LYS A 59 -4.84 -10.46 -2.14
N PRO A 60 -5.27 -9.47 -2.93
CA PRO A 60 -5.67 -9.71 -4.30
C PRO A 60 -4.53 -10.29 -5.14
N PRO A 61 -4.80 -11.15 -6.13
CA PRO A 61 -3.81 -11.74 -7.03
C PRO A 61 -3.35 -10.74 -8.11
N PHE A 62 -3.05 -9.51 -7.70
CA PHE A 62 -2.57 -8.44 -8.56
C PHE A 62 -1.24 -7.89 -8.04
N SER A 63 -0.33 -7.62 -8.95
CA SER A 63 0.89 -6.86 -8.67
C SER A 63 0.55 -5.40 -8.38
N TYR A 64 1.43 -4.70 -7.68
CA TYR A 64 1.26 -3.27 -7.43
C TYR A 64 1.16 -2.44 -8.73
N ALA A 65 1.86 -2.86 -9.79
CA ALA A 65 1.75 -2.21 -11.09
C ALA A 65 0.33 -2.37 -11.67
N GLU A 66 -0.27 -3.55 -11.60
CA GLU A 66 -1.65 -3.78 -12.06
C GLU A 66 -2.65 -2.95 -11.25
N LEU A 67 -2.49 -2.90 -9.92
CA LEU A 67 -3.34 -2.08 -9.05
C LEU A 67 -3.26 -0.58 -9.42
N ILE A 68 -2.06 -0.05 -9.62
CA ILE A 68 -1.86 1.35 -10.00
C ILE A 68 -2.45 1.63 -11.38
N LYS A 69 -2.25 0.72 -12.33
CA LYS A 69 -2.78 0.84 -13.70
C LYS A 69 -4.30 0.95 -13.68
N GLU A 70 -4.98 0.01 -13.04
CA GLU A 70 -6.44 0.03 -12.93
C GLU A 70 -6.96 1.28 -12.21
N ALA A 71 -6.26 1.73 -11.16
CA ALA A 71 -6.62 2.96 -10.44
C ALA A 71 -6.62 4.17 -11.39
N ILE A 72 -5.53 4.37 -12.13
CA ILE A 72 -5.39 5.48 -13.07
C ILE A 72 -6.40 5.36 -14.21
N GLU A 73 -6.59 4.16 -14.78
CA GLU A 73 -7.53 3.90 -15.88
C GLU A 73 -9.00 4.07 -15.47
N SER A 74 -9.31 3.92 -14.17
CA SER A 74 -10.66 4.19 -13.66
C SER A 74 -11.01 5.67 -13.56
N SER A 75 -10.02 6.57 -13.60
CA SER A 75 -10.25 8.02 -13.56
C SER A 75 -10.68 8.56 -14.92
N GLU A 76 -11.65 9.47 -14.95
CA GLU A 76 -12.13 10.09 -16.18
C GLU A 76 -11.00 10.78 -16.97
N ASN A 77 -10.09 11.44 -16.24
CA ASN A 77 -8.97 12.18 -16.82
C ASN A 77 -7.72 11.33 -17.11
N GLN A 78 -7.80 10.01 -16.90
CA GLN A 78 -6.69 9.05 -17.02
C GLN A 78 -5.45 9.54 -16.27
N LYS A 79 -5.67 10.20 -15.12
CA LYS A 79 -4.64 10.79 -14.26
C LYS A 79 -5.12 10.69 -12.81
N MET A 80 -4.21 10.29 -11.92
CA MET A 80 -4.52 10.16 -10.50
C MET A 80 -3.29 10.57 -9.68
N THR A 81 -3.50 11.22 -8.54
CA THR A 81 -2.45 11.58 -7.59
C THR A 81 -2.06 10.36 -6.75
N LEU A 82 -0.89 10.43 -6.10
CA LEU A 82 -0.45 9.38 -5.18
C LEU A 82 -1.47 9.09 -4.07
N ASN A 83 -2.11 10.13 -3.54
CA ASN A 83 -3.09 9.98 -2.47
C ASN A 83 -4.36 9.29 -2.95
N GLU A 84 -4.89 9.71 -4.10
CA GLU A 84 -6.06 9.09 -4.72
C GLU A 84 -5.81 7.61 -5.08
N ILE A 85 -4.58 7.25 -5.50
CA ILE A 85 -4.21 5.84 -5.72
C ILE A 85 -4.33 5.04 -4.42
N TYR A 86 -3.88 5.58 -3.28
CA TYR A 86 -4.03 4.90 -2.00
C TYR A 86 -5.51 4.70 -1.64
N GLU A 87 -6.32 5.74 -1.80
CA GLU A 87 -7.74 5.72 -1.48
C GLU A 87 -8.50 4.73 -2.38
N TRP A 88 -8.21 4.72 -3.68
CA TRP A 88 -8.80 3.79 -4.63
C TRP A 88 -8.49 2.34 -4.29
N ILE A 89 -7.23 2.03 -3.98
CA ILE A 89 -6.80 0.67 -3.60
C ILE A 89 -7.53 0.23 -2.32
N CYS A 90 -7.60 1.10 -1.31
CA CYS A 90 -8.32 0.81 -0.08
C CYS A 90 -9.83 0.64 -0.30
N ALA A 91 -10.43 1.43 -1.20
CA ALA A 91 -11.86 1.34 -1.52
C ALA A 91 -12.17 -0.01 -2.19
N LYS A 92 -11.39 -0.39 -3.21
CA LYS A 92 -11.62 -1.60 -4.01
C LYS A 92 -11.17 -2.88 -3.31
N PHE A 93 -10.07 -2.84 -2.56
CA PHE A 93 -9.45 -4.01 -1.93
C PHE A 93 -9.28 -3.79 -0.43
N PRO A 94 -10.27 -4.17 0.40
CA PRO A 94 -10.28 -3.90 1.84
C PRO A 94 -9.07 -4.45 2.60
N TYR A 95 -8.40 -5.49 2.08
CA TYR A 95 -7.13 -6.01 2.57
C TYR A 95 -6.12 -4.89 2.91
N TYR A 96 -5.97 -3.89 2.02
CA TYR A 96 -4.96 -2.84 2.19
C TYR A 96 -5.27 -1.81 3.28
N ARG A 97 -6.50 -1.81 3.83
CA ARG A 97 -6.88 -0.93 4.96
C ARG A 97 -6.35 -1.42 6.30
N LYS A 98 -6.26 -2.75 6.47
CA LYS A 98 -5.96 -3.40 7.77
C LYS A 98 -4.48 -3.63 8.01
N ILE A 99 -3.68 -3.71 6.93
CA ILE A 99 -2.25 -3.98 7.03
C ILE A 99 -1.44 -2.70 7.30
N SER A 100 -0.21 -2.89 7.78
CA SER A 100 0.72 -1.79 8.01
C SER A 100 1.00 -0.98 6.73
N ASN A 101 1.36 0.29 6.88
CA ASN A 101 1.58 1.22 5.75
C ASN A 101 2.77 0.85 4.83
N GLY A 102 3.43 -0.31 5.01
CA GLY A 102 4.57 -0.75 4.19
C GLY A 102 4.25 -0.87 2.69
N TRP A 103 3.02 -1.27 2.35
CA TRP A 103 2.58 -1.36 0.95
C TRP A 103 2.59 -0.01 0.24
N LYS A 104 2.36 1.10 0.96
CA LYS A 104 2.44 2.45 0.37
C LYS A 104 3.85 2.77 -0.13
N ASN A 105 4.89 2.22 0.50
CA ASN A 105 6.25 2.36 -0.01
C ASN A 105 6.43 1.58 -1.32
N SER A 106 5.87 0.37 -1.38
CA SER A 106 5.88 -0.43 -2.61
C SER A 106 5.15 0.29 -3.76
N ILE A 107 4.05 1.01 -3.48
CA ILE A 107 3.37 1.85 -4.49
C ILE A 107 4.26 2.97 -5.00
N ARG A 108 4.88 3.75 -4.11
CA ARG A 108 5.79 4.85 -4.51
C ARG A 108 6.98 4.35 -5.32
N HIS A 109 7.54 3.22 -4.90
CA HIS A 109 8.62 2.54 -5.61
C HIS A 109 8.17 2.12 -7.01
N ASN A 110 7.02 1.47 -7.15
CA ASN A 110 6.50 1.02 -8.45
C ASN A 110 6.22 2.18 -9.41
N LEU A 111 5.70 3.31 -8.91
CA LEU A 111 5.47 4.51 -9.72
C LEU A 111 6.76 5.09 -10.31
N SER A 112 7.87 4.97 -9.57
CA SER A 112 9.17 5.49 -10.01
C SER A 112 9.97 4.47 -10.83
N LEU A 113 9.83 3.18 -10.52
CA LEU A 113 10.58 2.09 -11.15
C LEU A 113 9.98 1.69 -12.50
N ASN A 114 8.66 1.61 -12.63
CA ASN A 114 8.02 1.11 -13.86
C ASN A 114 7.82 2.24 -14.88
N ARG A 115 8.32 2.03 -16.10
CA ARG A 115 8.16 2.96 -17.22
C ARG A 115 6.70 3.16 -17.66
N SER A 116 5.83 2.23 -17.30
CA SER A 116 4.40 2.32 -17.52
C SER A 116 3.75 3.48 -16.76
N PHE A 117 4.43 4.10 -15.80
CA PHE A 117 3.92 5.26 -15.08
C PHE A 117 4.81 6.47 -15.30
N ARG A 118 4.18 7.61 -15.58
CA ARG A 118 4.88 8.90 -15.71
C ARG A 118 4.27 9.94 -14.79
N LYS A 119 5.15 10.74 -14.20
CA LYS A 119 4.78 11.90 -13.40
C LYS A 119 4.39 13.05 -14.31
N VAL A 120 3.26 13.67 -14.04
CA VAL A 120 2.70 14.80 -14.80
C VAL A 120 2.53 15.99 -13.85
N ALA A 121 3.14 17.12 -14.21
CA ALA A 121 3.01 18.36 -13.46
C ALA A 121 1.56 18.86 -13.48
N ARG A 122 1.13 19.52 -12.41
CA ARG A 122 -0.17 20.19 -12.35
C ARG A 122 -0.16 21.45 -13.22
N SER A 123 -1.32 21.86 -13.74
CA SER A 123 -1.45 23.19 -14.35
C SER A 123 -1.27 24.28 -13.29
N LYS A 124 -0.92 25.49 -13.72
CA LYS A 124 -0.87 26.66 -12.83
C LYS A 124 -2.24 27.00 -12.23
N ASP A 125 -3.31 26.59 -12.91
CA ASP A 125 -4.70 26.84 -12.51
C ASP A 125 -5.24 25.81 -11.50
N GLU A 126 -4.52 24.70 -11.27
CA GLU A 126 -4.90 23.63 -10.35
C GLU A 126 -3.92 23.54 -9.15
N PRO A 127 -3.99 24.47 -8.17
CA PRO A 127 -3.15 24.39 -6.98
C PRO A 127 -3.47 23.14 -6.16
N GLY A 128 -2.45 22.37 -5.79
CA GLY A 128 -2.63 21.14 -5.02
C GLY A 128 -1.32 20.44 -4.66
N ARG A 129 -1.39 19.53 -3.68
CA ARG A 129 -0.22 18.77 -3.22
C ARG A 129 0.16 17.69 -4.23
N GLY A 130 1.45 17.57 -4.48
CA GLY A 130 2.02 16.50 -5.30
C GLY A 130 1.72 16.64 -6.79
N SER A 131 2.08 15.60 -7.55
CA SER A 131 1.90 15.54 -9.00
C SER A 131 0.89 14.46 -9.37
N PHE A 132 0.37 14.54 -10.59
CA PHE A 132 -0.44 13.47 -11.17
C PHE A 132 0.46 12.37 -11.71
N TRP A 133 -0.09 11.16 -11.77
CA TRP A 133 0.49 10.01 -12.43
C TRP A 133 -0.42 9.56 -13.55
N ARG A 134 0.18 9.19 -14.68
CA ARG A 134 -0.52 8.66 -15.85
C ARG A 134 0.11 7.35 -16.29
N VAL A 135 -0.69 6.48 -16.90
CA VAL A 135 -0.17 5.35 -17.67
C VAL A 135 0.52 5.88 -18.92
N ALA A 136 1.76 5.46 -19.14
CA ALA A 136 2.53 5.76 -20.33
C ALA A 136 2.13 4.77 -21.44
N ASN A 137 1.33 5.24 -22.40
CA ASN A 137 1.08 4.49 -23.62
C ASN A 137 2.33 4.63 -24.49
N ASP A 138 3.19 3.61 -24.43
CA ASP A 138 4.50 3.62 -25.03
C ASP A 138 4.38 3.52 -26.56
N LYS A 139 4.40 4.69 -27.21
CA LYS A 139 4.77 4.78 -28.63
C LYS A 139 5.86 5.81 -28.90
N LEU A 140 6.22 6.71 -27.97
CA LEU A 140 6.97 7.92 -28.34
C LEU A 140 7.93 8.53 -27.29
N HIS A 141 8.29 7.86 -26.18
CA HIS A 141 9.18 8.51 -25.19
C HIS A 141 10.62 7.94 -25.18
N PRO A 142 11.60 8.68 -25.73
CA PRO A 142 13.01 8.36 -25.54
C PRO A 142 13.40 8.50 -24.06
N ILE A 143 14.21 7.54 -23.60
CA ILE A 143 14.70 7.41 -22.22
C ILE A 143 15.49 8.66 -21.83
N THR A 144 15.11 9.33 -20.74
CA THR A 144 15.87 10.46 -20.18
C THR A 144 16.44 10.10 -18.82
N VAL A 145 17.68 10.53 -18.59
CA VAL A 145 18.57 10.10 -17.49
C VAL A 145 18.07 10.48 -16.09
N SER A 146 17.12 11.42 -15.98
CA SER A 146 16.55 11.87 -14.69
C SER A 146 15.73 10.83 -13.93
N GLN A 147 15.39 9.69 -14.54
CA GLN A 147 14.59 8.64 -13.88
C GLN A 147 15.42 7.72 -12.96
N VAL A 148 16.74 7.65 -13.14
CA VAL A 148 17.60 6.72 -12.40
C VAL A 148 17.86 7.17 -10.95
N PHE A 149 17.81 8.47 -10.68
CA PHE A 149 18.15 9.02 -9.36
C PHE A 149 17.02 8.95 -8.32
N CYS A 150 15.78 8.68 -8.73
CA CYS A 150 14.63 8.66 -7.81
C CYS A 150 14.52 7.36 -6.99
N SER A 151 15.20 6.29 -7.42
CA SER A 151 15.17 4.98 -6.73
C SER A 151 16.03 4.90 -5.47
N LEU A 152 16.92 5.87 -5.22
CA LEU A 152 17.88 5.83 -4.11
C LEU A 152 17.51 6.70 -2.90
N TYR A 153 16.41 7.47 -2.96
CA TYR A 153 16.03 8.43 -1.92
C TYR A 153 14.82 8.03 -1.05
N PHE A 154 14.35 6.77 -1.15
CA PHE A 154 13.17 6.30 -0.41
C PHE A 154 13.39 4.97 0.35
N MET A 155 14.63 4.76 0.81
CA MET A 155 14.96 3.68 1.76
C MET A 155 15.11 4.26 3.18
#